data_AF-A0A525VJ06-F1
#
_entry.id   AF-A0A525VJ06-F1
#
_cell.length_a   1.000
_cell.length_b   1.000
_cell.length_c   1.000
_cell.angle_alpha   90.00
_cell.angle_beta   90.00
_cell.angle_gamma   90.00
#
_symmetry.space_group_name_H-M   'P 1'
#
loop_
_entity.id
_entity.type
_entity.pdbx_description
1 polymer ?
#
loop_
_entity_poly.entity_id
_entity_poly.type
_entity_poly.pdbx_seq_one_letter_code
_entity_poly.pdbx_strand_id
1 'polypeptide(L)'
;MTPSQLGASIFLVSLLLLPVSGGWTKEVLPLEPDLATRIDELYDHEARLFLMLYSLKGNGQVDYVTGRLVEDYSRSSYGNPVYRTEDFPLFYWWNHTMYNDPEQDGVNGNERVYQEHIEFDILRYKPCTFNGQPC
;
A
#
# COMPACT_ATOMS: atom_id res chain seq x y z
N MET A 1 46.60 -63.43 -23.25
CA MET A 1 46.68 -61.99 -23.60
C MET A 1 46.02 -61.21 -22.47
N THR A 2 46.63 -60.08 -22.15
CA THR A 2 46.54 -59.24 -20.94
C THR A 2 45.14 -58.77 -20.50
N PRO A 3 44.94 -58.49 -19.20
CA PRO A 3 43.74 -57.87 -18.65
C PRO A 3 43.80 -56.33 -18.79
N SER A 4 42.66 -55.67 -18.87
CA SER A 4 42.54 -54.21 -18.67
C SER A 4 41.61 -53.97 -17.48
N GLN A 5 42.22 -53.56 -16.37
CA GLN A 5 41.54 -52.77 -15.35
C GLN A 5 41.65 -51.29 -15.71
N LEU A 6 40.74 -50.49 -15.15
CA LEU A 6 40.87 -49.08 -14.70
C LEU A 6 39.73 -48.19 -15.22
N GLY A 7 39.11 -47.48 -14.27
CA GLY A 7 38.11 -46.44 -14.51
C GLY A 7 36.97 -46.52 -13.50
N ALA A 8 37.25 -46.60 -12.19
CA ALA A 8 37.25 -45.43 -11.31
C ALA A 8 35.88 -44.72 -11.24
N SER A 9 35.11 -45.09 -10.21
CA SER A 9 34.09 -44.25 -9.59
C SER A 9 34.63 -42.85 -9.38
N ILE A 10 33.93 -41.81 -9.86
CA ILE A 10 33.74 -40.49 -9.25
C ILE A 10 32.69 -39.78 -10.14
N PHE A 11 31.46 -39.66 -9.66
CA PHE A 11 30.60 -38.49 -9.94
C PHE A 11 29.67 -38.32 -8.74
N LEU A 12 30.31 -38.14 -7.58
CA LEU A 12 29.70 -37.50 -6.42
C LEU A 12 29.80 -35.99 -6.65
N VAL A 13 28.76 -35.26 -6.24
CA VAL A 13 28.69 -33.79 -6.12
C VAL A 13 28.33 -33.02 -7.40
N SER A 14 27.03 -32.93 -7.71
CA SER A 14 26.50 -31.81 -8.52
C SER A 14 25.11 -31.33 -8.04
N LEU A 15 24.71 -31.63 -6.80
CA LEU A 15 23.40 -31.24 -6.26
C LEU A 15 23.52 -30.10 -5.24
N LEU A 16 24.22 -29.02 -5.59
CA LEU A 16 24.44 -27.86 -4.70
C LEU A 16 24.45 -26.54 -5.48
N LEU A 17 23.47 -26.35 -6.38
CA LEU A 17 23.13 -25.04 -6.94
C LEU A 17 21.61 -24.92 -7.03
N LEU A 18 20.93 -25.11 -5.90
CA LEU A 18 19.63 -24.45 -5.73
C LEU A 18 19.97 -22.97 -5.50
N PRO A 19 19.50 -22.03 -6.36
CA PRO A 19 19.50 -20.65 -5.96
C PRO A 19 18.64 -20.60 -4.69
N VAL A 20 19.25 -20.18 -3.58
CA VAL A 20 18.48 -19.65 -2.45
C VAL A 20 17.78 -18.43 -3.04
N SER A 21 16.57 -18.65 -3.57
CA SER A 21 15.65 -17.58 -3.93
C SER A 21 15.55 -16.71 -2.70
N GLY A 22 16.04 -15.48 -2.84
CA GLY A 22 16.34 -14.57 -1.74
C GLY A 22 15.25 -14.58 -0.70
N GLY A 23 15.66 -14.61 0.57
CA GLY A 23 14.78 -14.17 1.64
C GLY A 23 14.28 -12.80 1.27
N TRP A 24 13.02 -12.73 0.83
CA TRP A 24 12.31 -11.48 0.63
C TRP A 24 12.34 -10.81 2.00
N THR A 25 13.17 -9.78 2.15
CA THR A 25 12.97 -8.81 3.22
C THR A 25 11.54 -8.33 3.01
N LYS A 26 10.63 -8.73 3.89
CA LYS A 26 9.26 -8.25 3.87
C LYS A 26 9.37 -6.74 3.93
N GLU A 27 9.12 -6.08 2.81
CA GLU A 27 9.30 -4.64 2.74
C GLU A 27 8.38 -4.02 3.78
N VAL A 28 9.00 -3.22 4.65
CA VAL A 28 8.29 -2.60 5.78
C VAL A 28 7.46 -1.46 5.21
N LEU A 29 6.18 -1.41 5.60
CA LEU A 29 5.29 -0.30 5.26
C LEU A 29 5.98 1.01 5.63
N PRO A 30 6.21 1.94 4.68
CA PRO A 30 6.84 3.21 5.02
C PRO A 30 5.90 4.09 5.82
N LEU A 31 6.50 4.96 6.64
CA LEU A 31 5.80 5.99 7.39
C LEU A 31 4.91 6.85 6.49
N GLU A 32 3.89 7.45 7.09
CA GLU A 32 3.01 8.33 6.34
C GLU A 32 3.79 9.47 5.66
N PRO A 33 3.59 9.71 4.35
CA PRO A 33 4.33 10.71 3.60
C PRO A 33 3.92 12.15 3.96
N ASP A 34 4.83 13.08 3.69
CA ASP A 34 4.54 14.51 3.82
C ASP A 34 3.49 14.98 2.80
N LEU A 35 2.68 15.97 3.18
CA LEU A 35 1.63 16.55 2.35
C LEU A 35 2.16 17.11 1.02
N ALA A 36 3.43 17.50 0.92
CA ALA A 36 4.05 17.93 -0.33
C ALA A 36 4.11 16.83 -1.40
N THR A 37 4.04 15.56 -1.01
CA THR A 37 4.01 14.41 -1.94
C THR A 37 2.59 14.00 -2.34
N ARG A 38 1.57 14.62 -1.74
CA ARG A 38 0.17 14.38 -2.04
C ARG A 38 -0.18 15.01 -3.39
N ILE A 39 -0.75 14.20 -4.27
CA ILE A 39 -1.13 14.62 -5.61
C ILE A 39 -2.64 14.71 -5.80
N ASP A 40 -3.43 14.01 -4.98
CA ASP A 40 -4.88 14.09 -5.02
C ASP A 40 -5.51 13.75 -3.65
N GLU A 41 -6.78 14.12 -3.49
CA GLU A 41 -7.61 13.77 -2.34
C GLU A 41 -9.03 13.42 -2.77
N LEU A 42 -9.63 12.44 -2.09
CA LEU A 42 -10.95 11.94 -2.42
C LEU A 42 -11.77 11.72 -1.15
N TYR A 43 -12.98 12.26 -1.11
CA TYR A 43 -13.92 11.94 -0.05
C TYR A 43 -14.99 10.96 -0.55
N ASP A 44 -15.00 9.76 0.02
CA ASP A 44 -16.10 8.81 -0.12
C ASP A 44 -17.14 9.06 0.96
N HIS A 45 -18.31 9.52 0.54
CA HIS A 45 -19.40 9.85 1.45
C HIS A 45 -20.14 8.64 2.01
N GLU A 46 -20.21 7.53 1.26
CA GLU A 46 -20.92 6.33 1.70
C GLU A 46 -20.14 5.64 2.81
N ALA A 47 -18.83 5.55 2.64
CA ALA A 47 -17.93 4.95 3.64
C ALA A 47 -17.44 5.96 4.69
N ARG A 48 -17.74 7.27 4.53
CA ARG A 48 -17.16 8.36 5.32
C ARG A 48 -15.63 8.30 5.38
N LEU A 49 -15.00 8.00 4.24
CA LEU A 49 -13.55 7.87 4.12
C LEU A 49 -12.97 9.06 3.38
N PHE A 50 -11.93 9.65 3.95
CA PHE A 50 -11.09 10.63 3.28
C PHE A 50 -9.79 9.96 2.86
N LEU A 51 -9.58 9.86 1.56
CA LEU A 51 -8.42 9.26 0.95
C LEU A 51 -7.43 10.34 0.54
N MET A 52 -6.16 10.12 0.87
CA MET A 52 -5.05 10.92 0.38
C MET A 52 -4.16 10.06 -0.50
N LEU A 53 -3.89 10.55 -1.70
CA LEU A 53 -3.15 9.84 -2.73
C LEU A 53 -1.81 10.53 -2.93
N TYR A 54 -0.72 9.78 -2.77
CA TYR A 54 0.64 10.31 -2.79
C TYR A 54 1.45 9.69 -3.93
N SER A 55 2.43 10.47 -4.39
CA SER A 55 3.45 10.06 -5.37
C SER A 55 4.83 10.22 -4.72
N LEU A 56 5.29 9.19 -4.01
CA LEU A 56 6.58 9.18 -3.31
C LEU A 56 7.77 9.39 -4.26
N LYS A 57 7.66 8.90 -5.49
CA LYS A 57 8.68 9.08 -6.53
C LYS A 57 8.65 10.45 -7.20
N GLY A 58 7.65 11.29 -6.89
CA GLY A 58 7.45 12.60 -7.51
C GLY A 58 7.17 12.55 -9.03
N ASN A 59 6.71 11.41 -9.55
CA ASN A 59 6.43 11.21 -10.98
C ASN A 59 4.95 11.42 -11.34
N GLY A 60 4.12 11.81 -10.36
CA GLY A 60 2.68 12.03 -10.53
C GLY A 60 1.86 10.75 -10.59
N GLN A 61 2.45 9.58 -10.32
CA GLN A 61 1.73 8.32 -10.20
C GLN A 61 1.49 7.99 -8.73
N VAL A 62 0.27 7.52 -8.42
CA VAL A 62 -0.10 7.12 -7.08
C VAL A 62 0.64 5.84 -6.73
N ASP A 63 1.49 5.89 -5.70
CA ASP A 63 2.25 4.74 -5.18
C ASP A 63 2.08 4.54 -3.67
N TYR A 64 1.35 5.44 -3.00
CA TYR A 64 0.96 5.32 -1.60
C TYR A 64 -0.40 5.97 -1.38
N VAL A 65 -1.28 5.33 -0.61
CA VAL A 65 -2.61 5.86 -0.27
C VAL A 65 -2.88 5.67 1.21
N THR A 66 -3.46 6.68 1.85
CA THR A 66 -4.05 6.56 3.19
C THR A 66 -5.57 6.73 3.12
N GLY A 67 -6.30 6.04 3.98
CA GLY A 67 -7.73 6.24 4.16
C GLY A 67 -8.05 6.52 5.63
N ARG A 68 -8.61 7.71 5.91
CA ARG A 68 -9.02 8.13 7.25
C ARG A 68 -10.54 8.20 7.38
N LEU A 69 -11.05 7.92 8.57
CA LEU A 69 -12.45 8.17 8.88
C LEU A 69 -12.70 9.68 9.01
N VAL A 70 -13.83 10.13 8.49
CA VAL A 70 -14.30 11.52 8.61
C VAL A 70 -15.24 11.62 9.79
N GLU A 71 -14.85 12.37 10.84
CA GLU A 71 -15.66 12.64 12.02
C GLU A 71 -16.81 13.62 11.71
N ASP A 72 -16.49 14.68 10.97
CA ASP A 72 -17.41 15.76 10.63
C ASP A 72 -17.06 16.37 9.26
N TYR A 73 -18.05 16.91 8.57
CA TYR A 73 -17.86 17.62 7.31
C TYR A 73 -18.64 18.93 7.34
N SER A 74 -17.99 19.99 6.85
CA SER A 74 -18.58 21.32 6.82
C SER A 74 -18.21 22.04 5.53
N ARG A 75 -18.68 23.28 5.39
CA ARG A 75 -18.28 24.19 4.30
C ARG A 75 -17.59 25.40 4.89
N SER A 76 -16.47 25.77 4.28
CA SER A 76 -15.82 27.05 4.56
C SER A 76 -16.71 28.23 4.15
N SER A 77 -16.32 29.44 4.55
CA SER A 77 -16.99 30.69 4.14
C SER A 77 -17.05 30.88 2.62
N TYR A 78 -16.16 30.24 1.86
CA TYR A 78 -16.10 30.28 0.40
C TYR A 78 -16.85 29.10 -0.26
N GLY A 79 -17.53 28.26 0.53
CA GLY A 79 -18.29 27.11 0.04
C GLY A 79 -17.45 25.85 -0.21
N ASN A 80 -16.13 25.91 -0.03
CA ASN A 80 -15.25 24.74 -0.18
C ASN A 80 -15.54 23.72 0.93
N PRO A 81 -15.54 22.41 0.61
CA PRO A 81 -15.69 21.37 1.62
C PRO A 81 -14.51 21.39 2.58
N VAL A 82 -14.80 21.14 3.86
CA VAL A 82 -13.81 20.97 4.92
C VAL A 82 -14.15 19.68 5.65
N TYR A 83 -13.23 18.73 5.61
CA TYR A 83 -13.37 17.44 6.28
C TYR A 83 -12.52 17.43 7.53
N ARG A 84 -13.14 17.08 8.65
CA ARG A 84 -12.44 16.78 9.90
C ARG A 84 -12.27 15.27 9.97
N THR A 85 -11.03 14.82 9.87
CA THR A 85 -10.68 13.40 9.91
C THR A 85 -10.14 13.01 11.28
N GLU A 86 -10.11 11.72 11.55
CA GLU A 86 -9.25 11.17 12.60
C GLU A 86 -7.77 11.42 12.27
N ASP A 87 -6.92 11.44 13.30
CA ASP A 87 -5.50 11.76 13.17
C ASP A 87 -4.76 10.71 12.34
N PHE A 88 -5.03 9.43 12.61
CA PHE A 88 -4.35 8.30 12.00
C PHE A 88 -5.23 7.55 10.99
N PRO A 89 -4.66 7.07 9.87
CA PRO A 89 -5.36 6.26 8.88
C PRO A 89 -5.93 4.95 9.45
N LEU A 90 -7.08 4.54 8.93
CA LEU A 90 -7.65 3.21 9.14
C LEU A 90 -6.93 2.15 8.30
N PHE A 91 -6.44 2.55 7.13
CA PHE A 91 -5.70 1.68 6.23
C PHE A 91 -4.68 2.44 5.39
N TYR A 92 -3.73 1.67 4.89
CA TYR A 92 -2.70 2.08 3.94
C TYR A 92 -2.78 1.19 2.71
N TRP A 93 -2.49 1.74 1.54
CA TRP A 93 -2.13 0.95 0.37
C TRP A 93 -0.76 1.39 -0.12
N TRP A 94 0.15 0.42 -0.22
CA TRP A 94 1.51 0.64 -0.68
C TRP A 94 2.07 -0.62 -1.30
N ASN A 95 2.87 -0.47 -2.36
CA ASN A 95 3.50 -1.57 -3.08
C ASN A 95 2.52 -2.73 -3.38
N HIS A 96 1.37 -2.40 -3.97
CA HIS A 96 0.31 -3.35 -4.32
C HIS A 96 -0.25 -4.15 -3.13
N THR A 97 -0.10 -3.65 -1.91
CA THR A 97 -0.54 -4.30 -0.68
C THR A 97 -1.37 -3.33 0.16
N MET A 98 -2.51 -3.79 0.63
CA MET A 98 -3.36 -3.08 1.57
C MET A 98 -3.07 -3.56 2.99
N TYR A 99 -2.84 -2.60 3.88
CA TYR A 99 -2.59 -2.79 5.29
C TYR A 99 -3.71 -2.14 6.08
N ASN A 100 -4.27 -2.84 7.05
CA ASN A 100 -5.17 -2.29 8.06
C ASN A 100 -4.33 -1.88 9.28
N ASP A 101 -4.63 -0.71 9.83
CA ASP A 101 -4.15 -0.28 11.14
C ASP A 101 -5.28 -0.52 12.17
N PRO A 102 -5.19 -1.59 12.98
CA PRO A 102 -6.24 -1.92 13.93
C PRO A 102 -6.29 -0.98 15.13
N GLU A 103 -5.16 -0.36 15.48
CA GLU A 103 -5.03 0.48 16.67
C GLU A 103 -5.16 1.97 16.30
N GLN A 104 -5.11 2.30 15.01
CA GLN A 104 -5.19 3.65 14.47
C GLN A 104 -4.20 4.57 15.17
N ASP A 105 -2.95 4.12 15.27
CA ASP A 105 -1.85 4.81 15.92
C ASP A 105 -0.70 5.12 14.96
N GLY A 106 -0.94 4.92 13.67
CA GLY A 106 -0.01 5.23 12.60
C GLY A 106 1.02 4.13 12.40
N VAL A 107 1.82 4.27 11.34
CA VAL A 107 2.80 3.23 10.96
C VAL A 107 3.85 3.03 12.07
N ASN A 108 3.72 1.94 12.81
CA ASN A 108 4.62 1.55 13.89
C ASN A 108 5.01 0.06 13.85
N GLY A 109 4.44 -0.71 12.91
CA GLY A 109 4.73 -2.11 12.69
C GLY A 109 3.71 -3.09 13.28
N ASN A 110 2.63 -2.60 13.91
CA ASN A 110 1.48 -3.41 14.32
C ASN A 110 0.47 -3.62 13.15
N GLU A 111 0.68 -2.96 12.00
CA GLU A 111 -0.24 -2.98 10.86
C GLU A 111 -0.33 -4.38 10.26
N ARG A 112 -1.55 -4.75 9.86
CA ARG A 112 -1.87 -6.08 9.36
C ARG A 112 -2.10 -6.03 7.87
N VAL A 113 -1.43 -6.94 7.15
CA VAL A 113 -1.74 -7.15 5.74
C VAL A 113 -3.19 -7.62 5.61
N TYR A 114 -4.00 -6.82 4.93
CA TYR A 114 -5.39 -7.15 4.60
C TYR A 114 -5.46 -7.92 3.28
N GLN A 115 -4.75 -7.42 2.25
CA GLN A 115 -4.73 -8.05 0.94
C GLN A 115 -3.47 -7.65 0.16
N GLU A 116 -2.82 -8.62 -0.49
CA GLU A 116 -1.63 -8.42 -1.33
C GLU A 116 -1.99 -8.53 -2.82
N HIS A 117 -1.08 -8.06 -3.69
CA HIS A 117 -1.18 -8.13 -5.14
C HIS A 117 -2.44 -7.45 -5.71
N ILE A 118 -2.77 -6.28 -5.18
CA ILE A 118 -3.91 -5.48 -5.64
C ILE A 118 -3.47 -4.14 -6.20
N GLU A 119 -4.08 -3.75 -7.32
CA GLU A 119 -4.01 -2.38 -7.82
C GLU A 119 -4.97 -1.49 -7.03
N PHE A 120 -4.55 -0.25 -6.79
CA PHE A 120 -5.44 0.76 -6.26
C PHE A 120 -6.39 1.24 -7.34
N ASP A 121 -7.69 1.02 -7.13
CA ASP A 121 -8.74 1.42 -8.06
C ASP A 121 -9.59 2.52 -7.43
N ILE A 122 -9.29 3.77 -7.82
CA ILE A 122 -9.97 4.97 -7.32
C ILE A 122 -11.48 4.97 -7.67
N LEU A 123 -11.88 4.26 -8.73
CA LEU A 123 -13.28 4.24 -9.18
C LEU A 123 -14.19 3.43 -8.25
N ARG A 124 -13.62 2.67 -7.30
CA ARG A 124 -14.39 1.95 -6.27
C ARG A 124 -15.00 2.89 -5.23
N TYR A 125 -14.44 4.08 -5.09
CA TYR A 125 -14.87 5.06 -4.11
C TYR A 125 -15.89 6.01 -4.74
N LYS A 126 -16.83 6.48 -3.92
CA LYS A 126 -17.99 7.26 -4.38
C LYS A 126 -17.87 8.73 -3.98
N PRO A 127 -17.17 9.57 -4.78
CA PRO A 127 -17.14 11.00 -4.54
C PRO A 127 -18.53 11.61 -4.65
N CYS A 128 -18.86 12.53 -3.75
CA CYS A 128 -19.91 13.50 -4.04
C CYS A 128 -19.34 14.59 -4.96
N THR A 129 -19.93 14.76 -6.15
CA THR A 129 -19.67 15.95 -6.95
C THR A 129 -20.30 17.14 -6.24
N PHE A 130 -19.48 17.98 -5.59
CA PHE A 130 -19.89 19.19 -4.88
C PHE A 130 -20.39 20.29 -5.85
N ASN A 131 -21.51 20.03 -6.53
CA ASN A 131 -22.25 20.96 -7.38
C ASN A 131 -23.70 21.12 -6.89
N GLY A 132 -23.91 21.13 -5.58
CA GLY A 132 -25.23 21.32 -4.98
C GLY A 132 -26.21 20.16 -5.17
N GLN A 133 -25.76 19.02 -5.72
CA GLN A 133 -26.55 17.79 -5.72
C GLN A 133 -26.39 17.09 -4.37
N PRO A 134 -27.49 16.57 -3.78
CA PRO A 134 -27.37 15.68 -2.65
C PRO A 134 -26.62 14.41 -3.07
N CYS A 135 -25.77 13.94 -2.16
CA CYS A 135 -25.60 12.52 -1.99
C CYS A 135 -26.84 12.02 -1.21
#